data_AF-A0AA91DS91-F1
#
_entry.id   AF-A0AA91DS91-F1
#
_cell.length_a   1.000
_cell.length_b   1.000
_cell.length_c   1.000
_cell.angle_alpha   90.00
_cell.angle_beta   90.00
_cell.angle_gamma   90.00
#
_symmetry.space_group_name_H-M   'P 1'
#
loop_
_entity.id
_entity.type
_entity.pdbx_description
1 polymer ?
#
loop_
_entity_poly.entity_id
_entity_poly.type
_entity_poly.pdbx_seq_one_letter_code
_entity_poly.pdbx_strand_id
1 'polypeptide(L)'
;MDVIKAQPSYTEGQKVQLMSCETGKGTDPYAQKLANELNAPVVAPDKLLWIWPHGAYKPAGQKADGTMDTADPGVWHTFYPKS
;
A
#
# COMPACT_ATOMS: atom_id res chain seq x y z
N MET A 1 9.77 5.23 -11.25
CA MET A 1 9.09 6.39 -10.60
C MET A 1 8.51 7.30 -11.68
N ASP A 2 9.13 7.36 -12.85
CA ASP A 2 8.65 8.12 -14.02
C ASP A 2 7.24 7.74 -14.47
N VAL A 3 6.83 6.47 -14.32
CA VAL A 3 5.49 6.01 -14.75
C VAL A 3 4.35 6.64 -13.92
N ILE A 4 4.55 6.88 -12.63
CA ILE A 4 3.54 7.53 -11.77
C ILE A 4 3.49 9.03 -12.10
N LYS A 5 4.66 9.70 -12.16
CA LYS A 5 4.75 11.13 -12.48
C LYS A 5 4.33 11.46 -13.91
N ALA A 6 4.41 10.50 -14.84
CA ALA A 6 3.97 10.64 -16.22
C ALA A 6 2.46 10.45 -16.42
N GLN A 7 1.70 10.02 -15.41
CA GLN A 7 0.24 9.93 -15.54
C GLN A 7 -0.35 11.35 -15.68
N PRO A 8 -1.12 11.65 -16.75
CA PRO A 8 -1.64 13.00 -16.97
C PRO A 8 -2.54 13.52 -15.84
N SER A 9 -3.15 12.62 -15.08
CA SER A 9 -4.03 12.94 -13.95
C SER A 9 -3.30 13.01 -12.60
N TYR A 10 -1.99 12.73 -12.57
CA TYR A 10 -1.19 12.82 -11.35
C TYR A 10 -0.71 14.25 -11.13
N THR A 11 -0.96 14.77 -9.93
CA THR A 11 -0.45 16.07 -9.49
C THR A 11 0.71 15.86 -8.52
N GLU A 12 1.72 16.73 -8.54
CA GLU A 12 2.80 16.68 -7.55
C GLU A 12 2.23 16.76 -6.11
N GLY A 13 2.78 15.94 -5.21
CA GLY A 13 2.28 15.81 -3.84
C GLY A 13 0.97 15.02 -3.69
N GLN A 14 0.37 14.55 -4.79
CA GLN A 14 -0.84 13.74 -4.73
C GLN A 14 -0.59 12.43 -4.00
N LYS A 15 -1.45 12.13 -3.01
CA LYS A 15 -1.40 10.87 -2.26
C LYS A 15 -1.50 9.67 -3.20
N VAL A 16 -0.61 8.71 -3.02
CA VAL A 16 -0.59 7.43 -3.75
C VAL A 16 -1.03 6.30 -2.83
N GLN A 17 -1.87 5.39 -3.31
CA GLN A 17 -2.22 4.16 -2.59
C GLN A 17 -1.58 2.96 -3.30
N LEU A 18 -0.71 2.24 -2.60
CA LEU A 18 -0.07 1.02 -3.07
C LEU A 18 -0.98 -0.18 -2.86
N MET A 19 -1.51 -0.70 -3.96
CA MET A 19 -2.40 -1.87 -3.97
C MET A 19 -1.58 -3.15 -4.13
N SER A 20 -0.67 -3.43 -3.19
CA SER A 20 0.18 -4.62 -3.20
C SER A 20 0.48 -5.12 -1.79
N CYS A 21 0.51 -6.44 -1.61
CA CYS A 21 0.72 -7.14 -0.33
C CYS A 21 1.96 -6.64 0.41
N GLU A 22 1.82 -6.45 1.73
CA GLU A 22 2.92 -6.21 2.68
C GLU A 22 3.84 -5.01 2.37
N THR A 23 3.44 -4.13 1.46
CA THR A 23 4.28 -2.98 1.04
C THR A 23 4.44 -1.91 2.12
N GLY A 24 3.62 -1.94 3.17
CA GLY A 24 3.70 -1.15 4.38
C GLY A 24 4.23 -1.90 5.61
N LYS A 25 4.75 -3.13 5.46
CA LYS A 25 5.18 -3.98 6.58
C LYS A 25 6.62 -3.70 7.02
N GLY A 26 6.85 -3.79 8.33
CA GLY A 26 8.20 -3.76 8.93
C GLY A 26 8.73 -2.36 9.23
N THR A 27 10.04 -2.28 9.53
CA THR A 27 10.71 -1.04 9.98
C THR A 27 11.26 -0.18 8.84
N ASP A 28 11.50 -0.76 7.66
CA ASP A 28 11.91 -0.08 6.42
C ASP A 28 11.00 -0.51 5.25
N PRO A 29 9.71 -0.12 5.27
CA PRO A 29 8.74 -0.55 4.27
C PRO A 29 9.01 0.11 2.92
N TYR A 30 8.72 -0.61 1.83
CA TYR A 30 8.83 -0.08 0.47
C TYR A 30 8.03 1.22 0.29
N ALA A 31 6.85 1.31 0.91
CA ALA A 31 6.01 2.50 0.87
C ALA A 31 6.71 3.77 1.40
N GLN A 32 7.63 3.65 2.37
CA GLN A 32 8.41 4.79 2.85
C GLN A 32 9.42 5.28 1.80
N LYS A 33 10.10 4.35 1.12
CA LYS A 33 11.04 4.69 0.03
C LYS A 33 10.32 5.42 -1.09
N LEU A 34 9.15 4.90 -1.48
CA LEU A 34 8.32 5.55 -2.49
C LEU A 34 7.82 6.92 -2.05
N ALA A 35 7.40 7.10 -0.79
CA ALA A 35 6.97 8.40 -0.27
C ALA A 35 8.09 9.44 -0.39
N ASN A 36 9.32 9.06 -0.04
CA ASN A 36 10.48 9.95 -0.16
C ASN A 36 10.77 10.34 -1.62
N GLU A 37 10.72 9.39 -2.55
CA GLU A 37 11.00 9.63 -3.98
C GLU A 37 9.92 10.43 -4.71
N LEU A 38 8.65 10.22 -4.33
CA LEU A 38 7.52 10.96 -4.88
C LEU A 38 7.36 12.33 -4.22
N ASN A 39 7.99 12.56 -3.07
CA ASN A 39 7.73 13.69 -2.18
C ASN A 39 6.21 13.85 -1.93
N ALA A 40 5.53 12.73 -1.68
CA ALA A 40 4.08 12.67 -1.50
C ALA A 40 3.70 11.59 -0.47
N PRO A 41 2.54 11.70 0.21
CA PRO A 41 2.07 10.64 1.11
C PRO A 41 1.76 9.34 0.35
N VAL A 42 2.19 8.21 0.90
CA VAL A 42 1.91 6.87 0.35
C VAL A 42 1.14 6.04 1.37
N VAL A 43 0.03 5.43 0.95
CA VAL A 43 -0.78 4.53 1.77
C VAL A 43 -0.55 3.09 1.33
N ALA A 44 -0.21 2.19 2.27
CA ALA A 44 0.14 0.81 1.95
C ALA A 44 -0.28 -0.18 3.06
N PRO A 45 -0.59 -1.45 2.73
CA PRO A 45 -1.01 -2.45 3.70
C PRO A 45 0.20 -3.11 4.38
N ASP A 46 0.05 -3.46 5.66
CA ASP A 46 1.06 -4.24 6.43
C ASP A 46 0.93 -5.76 6.29
N LYS A 47 -0.14 -6.24 5.65
CA LYS A 47 -0.43 -7.66 5.42
C LYS A 47 -0.76 -7.93 3.94
N LEU A 48 -1.12 -9.17 3.64
CA LEU A 48 -1.62 -9.56 2.33
C LEU A 48 -2.86 -8.75 1.97
N LEU A 49 -2.89 -8.24 0.73
CA LEU A 49 -4.00 -7.48 0.21
C LEU A 49 -4.94 -8.40 -0.58
N TRP A 50 -6.14 -8.59 -0.05
CA TRP A 50 -7.22 -9.32 -0.71
C TRP A 50 -8.02 -8.34 -1.56
N ILE A 51 -8.23 -8.66 -2.84
CA ILE A 51 -9.01 -7.84 -3.78
C ILE A 51 -10.04 -8.74 -4.45
N TRP A 52 -11.31 -8.31 -4.44
CA TRP A 52 -12.41 -9.06 -5.03
C TRP A 52 -12.82 -8.46 -6.39
N PRO A 53 -13.46 -9.24 -7.29
CA PRO A 53 -13.85 -8.77 -8.63
C PRO A 53 -14.77 -7.54 -8.63
N HIS A 54 -15.53 -7.31 -7.57
CA HIS A 54 -16.41 -6.14 -7.41
C HIS A 54 -15.70 -4.91 -6.84
N GLY A 55 -14.36 -4.92 -6.76
CA GLY A 55 -13.53 -3.78 -6.37
C GLY A 55 -13.36 -3.59 -4.86
N ALA A 56 -14.00 -4.41 -4.02
CA ALA A 56 -13.68 -4.41 -2.59
C ALA A 56 -12.24 -4.90 -2.38
N TYR A 57 -11.61 -4.39 -1.33
CA TYR A 57 -10.29 -4.83 -0.92
C TYR A 57 -10.09 -4.72 0.58
N LYS A 58 -9.26 -5.61 1.14
CA LYS A 58 -8.97 -5.63 2.58
C LYS A 58 -7.60 -6.26 2.84
N PRO A 59 -6.73 -5.63 3.66
CA PRO A 59 -5.55 -6.29 4.17
C PRO A 59 -5.92 -7.25 5.31
N ALA A 60 -5.42 -8.47 5.25
CA ALA A 60 -5.64 -9.49 6.27
C ALA A 60 -4.62 -10.62 6.14
N GLY A 61 -4.44 -11.39 7.22
CA GLY A 61 -3.66 -12.63 7.20
C GLY A 61 -4.24 -13.71 6.29
N GLN A 62 -3.53 -14.82 6.19
CA GLN A 62 -3.94 -16.00 5.43
C GLN A 62 -3.91 -17.22 6.35
N LYS A 63 -4.95 -18.06 6.26
CA LYS A 63 -5.02 -19.35 6.95
C LYS A 63 -4.17 -20.39 6.23
N ALA A 64 -3.94 -21.53 6.88
CA ALA A 64 -3.18 -22.64 6.29
C ALA A 64 -3.79 -23.19 4.99
N ASP A 65 -5.11 -23.06 4.79
CA ASP A 65 -5.83 -23.48 3.58
C ASP A 65 -5.76 -22.45 2.43
N GLY A 66 -5.03 -21.35 2.62
CA GLY A 66 -4.87 -20.29 1.64
C GLY A 66 -6.03 -19.29 1.60
N THR A 67 -7.05 -19.42 2.45
CA THR A 67 -8.16 -18.46 2.54
C THR A 67 -7.81 -17.27 3.44
N MET A 68 -8.55 -16.18 3.28
CA MET A 68 -8.38 -14.98 4.10
C MET A 68 -8.67 -15.28 5.58
N ASP A 69 -7.76 -14.84 6.45
CA ASP A 69 -7.97 -14.89 7.89
C ASP A 69 -8.65 -13.61 8.38
N THR A 70 -9.96 -13.68 8.63
CA THR A 70 -10.73 -12.54 9.15
C THR A 70 -10.41 -12.22 10.61
N ALA A 71 -9.79 -13.15 11.35
CA ALA A 71 -9.39 -12.94 12.75
C ALA A 71 -8.05 -12.19 12.86
N ASP A 72 -7.28 -12.10 11.77
CA ASP A 72 -6.00 -11.40 11.69
C ASP A 72 -6.06 -10.22 10.69
N PRO A 73 -6.81 -9.15 11.00
CA PRO A 73 -6.94 -8.00 10.11
C PRO A 73 -5.60 -7.26 9.95
N GLY A 74 -5.32 -6.80 8.74
CA GLY A 74 -4.22 -5.87 8.47
C GLY A 74 -4.66 -4.41 8.59
N VAL A 75 -3.69 -3.52 8.59
CA VAL A 75 -3.87 -2.08 8.68
C VAL A 75 -3.26 -1.40 7.45
N TRP A 76 -3.93 -0.35 6.98
CA TRP A 76 -3.38 0.57 6.01
C TRP A 76 -2.60 1.66 6.74
N HIS A 77 -1.30 1.72 6.50
CA HIS A 77 -0.42 2.75 7.06
C HIS A 77 -0.24 3.88 6.06
N THR A 78 -0.12 5.10 6.56
CA THR A 78 0.24 6.28 5.75
C THR A 78 1.69 6.66 6.05
N PHE A 79 2.51 6.68 5.02
CA PHE A 79 3.92 7.07 5.07
C PHE A 79 4.06 8.46 4.49
N TYR A 80 4.64 9.36 5.27
CA TYR A 80 4.96 10.71 4.83
C TYR A 80 6.44 10.77 4.40
N PRO A 81 6.79 11.64 3.43
CA PRO A 81 8.18 11.84 3.04
C PRO A 81 9.03 12.24 4.25
N LYS A 82 10.19 11.61 4.41
CA LYS A 82 11.21 11.98 5.40
C LYS A 82 12.27 12.82 4.70
N SER A 83 12.65 13.93 5.34
CA SER A 83 13.75 14.81 4.91
C SER A 83 15.12 14.17 5.15
#